data_AF-A0A1B6J003-F1
#
_entry.id   AF-A0A1B6J003-F1
#
_cell.length_a   1.000
_cell.length_b   1.000
_cell.length_c   1.000
_cell.angle_alpha   90.00
_cell.angle_beta   90.00
_cell.angle_gamma   90.00
#
_symmetry.space_group_name_H-M   'P 1'
#
loop_
_entity.id
_entity.type
_entity.pdbx_description
1 polymer ?
#
loop_
_entity_poly.entity_id
_entity_poly.type
_entity_poly.pdbx_seq_one_letter_code
_entity_poly.pdbx_strand_id
1 'polypeptide(L)'
;ENSSAKPGINKFSVKEVETKDIFDFKLFWKTYYKKSCISQETRSKRVPKEKKIRFEISSYKQLTFDKNQFGIILASKTIDSIVTHSFKMCKDQNQKPTLPPPVCYPAGKVPIKA
;
A
#
# COMPACT_ATOMS: atom_id res chain seq x y z
N GLU A 1 34.32 -39.64 22.38
CA GLU A 1 33.92 -38.43 21.62
C GLU A 1 32.80 -38.80 20.66
N ASN A 2 31.69 -38.07 20.67
CA ASN A 2 30.72 -38.07 19.55
C ASN A 2 29.96 -36.75 19.62
N SER A 3 30.55 -35.74 18.97
CA SER A 3 29.95 -34.41 18.82
C SER A 3 28.92 -34.46 17.70
N SER A 4 27.65 -34.72 18.04
CA SER A 4 26.54 -34.48 17.12
C SER A 4 26.25 -32.98 17.05
N ALA A 5 26.74 -32.34 16.00
CA ALA A 5 26.40 -30.96 15.67
C ALA A 5 24.89 -30.80 15.43
N LYS A 6 24.25 -29.83 16.09
CA LYS A 6 22.85 -29.48 15.88
C LYS A 6 22.66 -28.94 14.44
N PRO A 7 21.63 -29.37 13.68
CA PRO A 7 21.39 -28.83 12.36
C PRO A 7 21.05 -27.33 12.48
N GLY A 8 21.83 -26.50 11.80
CA GLY A 8 21.59 -25.06 11.76
C GLY A 8 20.19 -24.78 11.22
N ILE A 9 19.43 -23.95 11.95
CA ILE A 9 18.14 -23.44 11.50
C ILE A 9 18.42 -22.59 10.25
N ASN A 10 18.02 -23.08 9.07
CA ASN A 10 18.04 -22.27 7.85
C ASN A 10 17.07 -21.10 8.05
N LYS A 11 17.62 -19.90 8.31
CA LYS A 11 16.83 -18.70 8.68
C LYS A 11 16.10 -18.05 7.51
N PHE A 12 16.33 -18.49 6.27
CA PHE A 12 15.58 -18.05 5.10
C PHE A 12 15.55 -19.13 4.02
N SER A 13 14.48 -19.14 3.23
CA SER A 13 14.30 -20.00 2.06
C SER A 13 14.39 -19.16 0.79
N VAL A 14 15.19 -19.61 -0.18
CA VAL A 14 15.26 -19.01 -1.51
C VAL A 14 14.38 -19.84 -2.45
N LYS A 15 13.54 -19.15 -3.23
CA LYS A 15 12.65 -19.75 -4.23
C LYS A 15 12.70 -18.88 -5.50
N GLU A 16 12.73 -19.53 -6.66
CA GLU A 16 12.50 -18.86 -7.93
C GLU A 16 11.02 -18.47 -8.06
N VAL A 17 10.77 -17.23 -8.48
CA VAL A 17 9.40 -16.68 -8.62
C VAL A 17 8.76 -17.28 -9.86
N GLU A 18 7.62 -17.95 -9.67
CA GLU A 18 6.81 -18.48 -10.77
C GLU A 18 5.66 -17.51 -11.11
N THR A 19 5.04 -17.69 -12.28
CA THR A 19 3.86 -16.91 -12.71
C THR A 19 2.73 -16.90 -11.67
N LYS A 20 2.56 -18.00 -10.93
CA LYS A 20 1.55 -18.13 -9.86
C LYS A 20 1.81 -17.23 -8.65
N ASP A 21 3.04 -16.75 -8.49
CA ASP A 21 3.46 -15.85 -7.42
C ASP A 21 3.25 -14.37 -7.78
N ILE A 22 2.86 -14.08 -9.02
CA ILE A 22 2.60 -12.71 -9.48
C ILE A 22 1.12 -12.39 -9.27
N PHE A 23 0.85 -11.39 -8.42
CA PHE A 23 -0.50 -10.96 -8.07
C PHE A 23 -0.96 -9.73 -8.83
N ASP A 24 -2.27 -9.62 -9.11
CA ASP A 24 -2.84 -8.40 -9.70
C ASP A 24 -3.03 -7.31 -8.64
N PHE A 25 -1.97 -6.54 -8.42
CA PHE A 25 -1.99 -5.39 -7.52
C PHE A 25 -3.01 -4.32 -7.94
N LYS A 26 -3.26 -4.12 -9.24
CA LYS A 26 -4.17 -3.06 -9.71
C LYS A 26 -5.62 -3.39 -9.37
N LEU A 27 -6.03 -4.64 -9.55
CA LEU A 27 -7.36 -5.10 -9.16
C LEU A 27 -7.51 -5.06 -7.63
N PHE A 28 -6.53 -5.61 -6.92
CA PHE A 28 -6.49 -5.58 -5.46
C PHE A 28 -6.58 -4.17 -4.88
N TRP A 29 -5.78 -3.23 -5.40
CA TRP A 29 -5.78 -1.84 -4.95
C TRP A 29 -7.16 -1.20 -5.07
N LYS A 30 -7.84 -1.41 -6.21
CA LYS A 30 -9.19 -0.87 -6.43
C LYS A 30 -10.22 -1.42 -5.45
N THR A 31 -10.04 -2.61 -4.90
CA THR A 31 -10.98 -3.18 -3.92
C THR A 31 -10.93 -2.43 -2.60
N TYR A 32 -9.73 -2.19 -2.06
CA TYR A 32 -9.56 -1.68 -0.70
C TYR A 32 -9.28 -0.18 -0.62
N TYR A 33 -8.67 0.41 -1.66
CA TYR A 33 -8.13 1.76 -1.62
C TYR A 33 -8.77 2.68 -2.66
N LYS A 34 -8.83 3.97 -2.33
CA LYS A 34 -9.31 5.01 -3.23
C LYS A 34 -8.25 5.37 -4.26
N LYS A 35 -8.68 5.63 -5.49
CA LYS A 35 -7.81 6.12 -6.57
C LYS A 35 -7.36 7.56 -6.33
N SER A 36 -8.26 8.41 -5.85
CA SER A 36 -8.00 9.79 -5.52
C SER A 36 -8.57 10.13 -4.15
N CYS A 37 -7.79 10.86 -3.37
CA CYS A 37 -8.15 11.31 -2.03
C CYS A 37 -8.05 12.82 -1.96
N ILE A 38 -9.04 13.43 -1.33
CA ILE A 38 -8.98 14.82 -0.88
C ILE A 38 -8.60 14.77 0.60
N SER A 39 -7.77 15.72 1.00
CA SER A 39 -7.33 15.85 2.38
C SER A 39 -8.55 16.02 3.30
N GLN A 40 -8.50 15.50 4.52
CA GLN A 40 -9.66 15.60 5.41
C GLN A 40 -9.98 17.05 5.78
N GLU A 41 -8.95 17.89 5.86
CA GLU A 41 -9.06 19.32 6.20
C GLU A 41 -9.90 20.08 5.17
N THR A 42 -9.84 19.65 3.89
CA THR A 42 -10.48 20.36 2.77
C THR A 42 -11.60 19.59 2.10
N ARG A 43 -11.99 18.43 2.64
CA ARG A 43 -13.01 17.55 2.05
C ARG A 43 -14.41 18.17 2.01
N SER A 44 -14.72 19.08 2.95
CA SER A 44 -16.05 19.68 3.12
C SER A 44 -16.66 20.25 1.84
N LYS A 45 -17.99 20.25 1.76
CA LYS A 45 -18.75 20.85 0.64
C LYS A 45 -18.60 22.37 0.58
N ARG A 46 -18.25 23.01 1.70
CA ARG A 46 -18.07 24.47 1.78
C ARG A 46 -16.76 24.96 1.16
N VAL A 47 -15.81 24.06 0.91
CA VAL A 47 -14.51 24.41 0.32
C VAL A 47 -14.61 24.31 -1.21
N PRO A 48 -14.33 25.39 -1.96
CA PRO A 48 -14.29 25.37 -3.42
C PRO A 48 -13.33 24.31 -3.96
N LYS A 49 -13.63 23.75 -5.14
CA LYS A 49 -12.91 22.60 -5.70
C LYS A 49 -11.41 22.88 -5.92
N GLU A 50 -11.07 24.12 -6.20
CA GLU A 50 -9.72 24.64 -6.48
C GLU A 50 -8.89 24.73 -5.20
N LYS A 51 -9.55 24.90 -4.05
CA LYS A 51 -8.91 24.96 -2.72
C LYS A 51 -8.81 23.60 -2.05
N LYS A 52 -9.31 22.53 -2.69
CA LYS A 52 -9.21 21.17 -2.15
C LYS A 52 -7.81 20.61 -2.36
N ILE A 53 -7.17 20.24 -1.28
CA ILE A 53 -5.86 19.60 -1.31
C ILE A 53 -6.05 18.16 -1.73
N ARG A 54 -5.44 17.78 -2.86
CA ARG A 54 -5.49 16.42 -3.39
C ARG A 54 -4.26 15.64 -2.98
N PHE A 55 -4.42 14.34 -2.86
CA PHE A 55 -3.30 13.44 -2.71
C PHE A 55 -2.60 13.25 -4.05
N GLU A 56 -1.33 13.64 -4.10
CA GLU A 56 -0.44 13.51 -5.25
C GLU A 56 0.88 12.92 -4.74
N ILE A 57 1.10 11.62 -4.98
CA ILE A 57 2.21 10.90 -4.34
C ILE A 57 3.58 11.50 -4.64
N SER A 58 3.78 12.05 -5.84
CA SER A 58 5.01 12.73 -6.26
C SER A 58 5.27 14.03 -5.52
N SER A 59 4.24 14.64 -4.93
CA SER A 59 4.30 15.94 -4.27
C SER A 59 4.69 15.84 -2.78
N TYR A 60 4.74 14.63 -2.21
CA TYR A 60 5.05 14.39 -0.80
C TYR A 60 6.36 13.60 -0.65
N LYS A 61 7.20 14.00 0.31
CA LYS A 61 8.49 13.35 0.62
C LYS A 61 8.40 12.38 1.80
N GLN A 62 7.36 12.49 2.61
CA GLN A 62 7.14 11.60 3.75
C GLN A 62 5.67 11.22 3.84
N LEU A 63 5.43 9.93 4.04
CA LEU A 63 4.12 9.33 4.25
C LEU A 63 4.21 8.46 5.51
N THR A 64 3.36 8.71 6.49
CA THR A 64 3.31 7.93 7.73
C THR A 64 1.88 7.48 8.00
N PHE A 65 1.71 6.29 8.55
CA PHE A 65 0.39 5.83 9.00
C PHE A 65 -0.01 6.56 10.28
N ASP A 66 -1.28 6.97 10.35
CA ASP A 66 -1.84 7.47 11.61
C ASP A 66 -2.07 6.27 12.54
N LYS A 67 -1.41 6.29 13.70
CA LYS A 67 -1.53 5.24 14.72
C LYS A 67 -2.90 5.25 15.41
N ASN A 68 -3.58 6.40 15.41
CA ASN A 68 -4.84 6.59 16.11
C ASN A 68 -6.04 6.31 15.20
N GLN A 69 -5.87 6.43 13.88
CA GLN A 69 -6.96 6.30 12.93
C GLN A 69 -6.64 5.35 11.78
N PHE A 70 -7.31 4.20 11.79
CA PHE A 70 -7.11 3.17 10.77
C PHE A 70 -7.47 3.66 9.35
N GLY A 71 -6.60 3.34 8.40
CA GLY A 71 -6.78 3.67 6.99
C GLY A 71 -6.51 5.13 6.62
N ILE A 72 -5.87 5.88 7.52
CA ILE A 72 -5.42 7.25 7.28
C ILE A 72 -3.91 7.30 7.20
N ILE A 73 -3.44 8.06 6.22
CA ILE A 73 -2.03 8.43 6.11
C ILE A 73 -1.90 9.93 6.36
N LEU A 74 -0.79 10.30 6.98
CA LEU A 74 -0.31 11.66 7.10
C LEU A 74 0.79 11.85 6.06
N ALA A 75 0.68 12.91 5.26
CA ALA A 75 1.61 13.20 4.18
C ALA A 75 2.22 14.59 4.32
N SER A 76 3.53 14.67 4.08
CA SER A 76 4.34 15.89 4.25
C SER A 76 5.21 16.16 3.02
N LYS A 77 5.30 17.44 2.61
CA LYS A 77 6.12 17.84 1.46
C LYS A 77 7.62 17.81 1.74
N THR A 78 7.99 17.88 3.02
CA THR A 78 9.37 17.74 3.50
C THR A 78 9.42 16.68 4.59
N ILE A 79 10.61 16.13 4.82
CA ILE A 79 10.86 15.20 5.92
C ILE A 79 10.71 15.95 7.24
N ASP A 80 10.05 15.33 8.22
CA ASP A 80 9.77 15.85 9.56
C ASP A 80 9.08 17.23 9.58
N SER A 81 8.28 17.50 8.53
CA SER A 81 7.47 18.71 8.46
C SER A 81 6.45 18.77 9.60
N ILE A 82 6.30 19.95 10.19
CA ILE A 82 5.19 20.27 11.11
C ILE A 82 3.86 20.30 10.36
N VAL A 83 3.88 20.74 9.10
CA VAL A 83 2.69 20.79 8.25
C VAL A 83 2.50 19.43 7.57
N THR A 84 1.42 18.76 7.96
CA THR A 84 1.01 17.47 7.40
C THR A 84 -0.44 17.53 6.94
N HIS A 85 -0.78 16.78 5.90
CA HIS A 85 -2.17 16.61 5.45
C HIS A 85 -2.61 15.16 5.64
N SER A 86 -3.83 15.00 6.12
CA SER A 86 -4.42 13.69 6.40
C SER A 86 -5.29 13.21 5.23
N PHE A 87 -5.09 11.96 4.81
CA PHE A 87 -5.82 11.36 3.69
C PHE A 87 -6.42 10.02 4.10
N LYS A 88 -7.76 9.89 4.01
CA LYS A 88 -8.45 8.60 4.20
C LYS A 88 -8.37 7.76 2.94
N MET A 89 -7.36 6.88 2.88
CA MET A 89 -7.04 6.04 1.73
C MET A 89 -7.96 4.83 1.59
N CYS A 90 -8.39 4.22 2.70
CA CYS A 90 -9.29 3.08 2.66
C CYS A 90 -10.69 3.50 2.19
N LYS A 91 -11.30 2.65 1.35
CA LYS A 91 -12.70 2.78 0.94
C LYS A 91 -13.64 2.47 2.10
N ASP A 92 -13.43 1.31 2.72
CA ASP A 92 -14.11 0.85 3.92
C ASP A 92 -13.08 0.69 5.05
N GLN A 93 -13.42 1.17 6.24
CA GLN A 93 -12.56 1.05 7.43
C GLN A 93 -12.70 -0.31 8.12
N ASN A 94 -13.83 -0.99 7.91
CA ASN A 94 -14.10 -2.29 8.51
C ASN A 94 -13.58 -3.44 7.65
N GLN A 95 -13.30 -3.17 6.37
CA GLN A 95 -12.77 -4.16 5.45
C GLN A 95 -11.23 -4.18 5.50
N LYS A 96 -10.68 -5.20 6.16
CA LYS A 96 -9.22 -5.40 6.20
C LYS A 96 -8.71 -5.78 4.79
N PRO A 97 -7.62 -5.15 4.30
CA PRO A 97 -6.95 -5.63 3.10
C PRO A 97 -6.48 -7.07 3.32
N THR A 98 -6.93 -7.98 2.48
CA THR A 98 -6.36 -9.34 2.43
C THR A 98 -5.12 -9.34 1.55
N LEU A 99 -4.38 -10.44 1.46
CA LEU A 99 -3.44 -10.58 0.35
C LEU A 99 -4.24 -10.63 -0.96
N PRO A 100 -3.71 -10.06 -2.07
CA PRO A 100 -4.39 -10.03 -3.36
C PRO A 100 -4.80 -11.45 -3.80
N PRO A 101 -6.11 -11.76 -3.88
CA PRO A 101 -6.56 -13.11 -4.25
C PRO A 101 -6.35 -13.50 -5.73
N PRO A 102 -6.27 -12.59 -6.73
CA PRO A 102 -6.10 -13.01 -8.12
C PRO A 102 -4.63 -13.08 -8.52
N VAL A 103 -4.26 -14.23 -9.09
CA VAL A 103 -3.06 -14.39 -9.91
C VAL A 103 -3.16 -13.42 -11.09
N CYS A 104 -2.10 -12.68 -11.38
CA CYS A 104 -2.07 -11.68 -12.45
C CYS A 104 -2.23 -12.31 -13.84
N TYR A 105 -1.78 -13.56 -13.99
CA TYR A 105 -1.81 -14.29 -15.24
C TYR A 105 -2.64 -15.57 -15.10
N PRO A 106 -3.78 -15.70 -15.80
CA PRO A 106 -4.52 -16.95 -15.87
C PRO A 106 -3.73 -18.01 -16.65
N ALA A 107 -4.12 -19.28 -16.50
CA ALA A 107 -3.41 -20.44 -17.08
C ALA A 107 -3.06 -20.23 -18.57
N GLY A 108 -1.79 -20.46 -18.91
CA GLY A 108 -1.26 -20.31 -20.27
C GLY A 108 -0.84 -18.89 -20.66
N LYS A 109 -0.98 -17.88 -19.78
CA LYS A 109 -0.44 -16.53 -20.01
C LYS A 109 0.86 -16.33 -19.24
N VAL A 110 1.84 -15.69 -19.87
CA VAL A 110 3.13 -15.33 -19.27
C VAL A 110 3.37 -13.82 -19.35
N PRO A 111 4.15 -13.25 -18.42
CA PRO A 111 4.63 -11.88 -18.56
C PRO A 111 5.33 -11.70 -19.91
N ILE A 112 5.00 -10.62 -20.63
CA ILE A 112 5.69 -10.27 -21.88
C ILE A 112 7.13 -9.93 -21.49
N LYS A 113 8.11 -10.71 -21.97
CA LYS A 113 9.52 -10.32 -21.92
C LYS A 113 9.69 -9.16 -22.90
N ALA A 114 9.96 -7.97 -22.37
CA ALA A 114 10.42 -6.83 -23.16
C ALA A 114 11.92 -6.97 -23.45
#